data_AF-A0A7J0ABK3-F1
#
_entry.id   AF-A0A7J0ABK3-F1
#
_cell.length_a   1.000
_cell.length_b   1.000
_cell.length_c   1.000
_cell.angle_alpha   90.00
_cell.angle_beta   90.00
_cell.angle_gamma   90.00
#
_symmetry.space_group_name_H-M   'P 1'
#
loop_
_entity.id
_entity.type
_entity.pdbx_description
1 polymer ?
#
loop_
_entity_poly.entity_id
_entity_poly.type
_entity_poly.pdbx_seq_one_letter_code
_entity_poly.pdbx_strand_id
1 'polypeptide(L)'
;MRYSFIGISVIALISALLLSSCSKEEYLPVQVSSKSCNIEIECVGSTGESLLADKSFTDKIKIEGENSHTVIAHTIRNNRLCFKADLPDQNDMKWSKDKSEATGISKMTVKFGKQKASLKCFLKYIANRPPATAGGSISLEEVEYKGMTYKRSGDSVTFRIQFNRNGKL
;
A
#
# COMPACT_ATOMS: atom_id res chain seq x y z
N MET A 1 -10.67 49.44 -33.05
CA MET A 1 -10.80 47.98 -33.21
C MET A 1 -11.62 47.44 -32.04
N ARG A 2 -12.84 46.96 -32.30
CA ARG A 2 -13.71 46.34 -31.29
C ARG A 2 -13.26 44.89 -31.10
N TYR A 3 -12.43 44.64 -30.09
CA TYR A 3 -12.14 43.27 -29.68
C TYR A 3 -13.38 42.71 -29.00
N SER A 4 -13.94 41.67 -29.60
CA SER A 4 -15.16 40.99 -29.15
C SER A 4 -14.95 40.42 -27.74
N PHE A 5 -15.55 41.08 -26.74
CA PHE A 5 -15.58 40.63 -25.33
C PHE A 5 -16.20 39.24 -25.14
N ILE A 6 -16.85 38.69 -26.18
CA ILE A 6 -17.48 37.38 -26.18
C ILE A 6 -16.43 36.25 -26.17
N GLY A 7 -15.25 36.45 -26.77
CA GLY A 7 -14.22 35.41 -26.87
C GLY A 7 -13.53 35.06 -25.56
N ILE A 8 -13.32 36.05 -24.68
CA ILE A 8 -12.61 35.86 -23.39
C ILE A 8 -13.53 35.15 -22.38
N SER A 9 -14.84 35.43 -22.44
CA SER A 9 -15.82 34.82 -21.53
C SER A 9 -16.00 33.32 -21.76
N VAL A 10 -15.88 32.85 -23.00
CA VAL A 10 -16.05 31.42 -23.34
C VAL A 10 -14.84 30.59 -22.92
N ILE A 11 -13.62 31.15 -23.07
CA ILE A 11 -12.38 30.48 -22.67
C ILE A 11 -12.31 30.32 -21.14
N ALA A 12 -12.74 31.32 -20.38
CA ALA A 12 -12.79 31.25 -18.92
C ALA A 12 -13.79 30.19 -18.41
N LEU A 13 -14.94 30.04 -19.09
CA LEU A 13 -15.96 29.04 -18.73
C LEU A 13 -15.48 27.61 -19.02
N ILE A 14 -14.83 27.38 -20.16
CA ILE A 14 -14.24 26.08 -20.52
C ILE A 14 -13.10 25.71 -19.56
N SER A 15 -12.28 26.70 -19.17
CA SER A 15 -11.20 26.50 -18.19
C SER A 15 -11.74 26.13 -16.79
N ALA A 16 -12.84 26.74 -16.35
CA ALA A 16 -13.51 26.40 -15.09
C ALA A 16 -14.15 25.00 -15.11
N LEU A 17 -14.74 24.60 -16.24
CA LEU A 17 -15.32 23.27 -16.43
C LEU A 17 -14.23 22.17 -16.45
N LEU A 18 -13.09 22.42 -17.09
CA LEU A 18 -11.97 21.47 -17.12
C LEU A 18 -11.28 21.30 -15.75
N LEU A 19 -11.28 22.34 -14.90
CA LEU A 19 -10.77 22.25 -13.52
C LEU A 19 -11.70 21.45 -12.58
N SER A 20 -13.00 21.38 -12.89
CA SER A 20 -13.97 20.59 -12.13
C SER A 20 -13.98 19.09 -12.49
N SER A 21 -13.34 18.70 -13.60
CA SER A 21 -13.34 17.32 -14.10
C SER A 21 -12.17 16.47 -13.61
N CYS A 22 -11.55 16.83 -12.48
CA CYS A 22 -10.53 16.01 -11.84
C CYS A 22 -11.03 15.47 -10.49
N SER A 23 -12.26 14.93 -10.45
CA SER A 23 -12.66 14.03 -9.37
C SER A 23 -11.93 12.71 -9.55
N LYS A 24 -10.65 12.64 -9.16
CA LYS A 24 -10.16 11.36 -8.67
C LYS A 24 -10.97 11.08 -7.42
N GLU A 25 -11.70 9.97 -7.40
CA GLU A 25 -12.31 9.48 -6.17
C GLU A 25 -11.23 9.53 -5.09
N GLU A 26 -11.47 10.33 -4.06
CA GLU A 26 -10.51 10.55 -2.98
C GLU A 26 -10.32 9.21 -2.26
N TYR A 27 -9.07 8.85 -1.98
CA TYR A 27 -8.77 7.59 -1.30
C TYR A 27 -9.43 7.59 0.08
N LEU A 28 -10.30 6.61 0.32
CA LEU A 28 -10.98 6.43 1.60
C LEU A 28 -10.54 5.11 2.23
N PRO A 29 -9.61 5.11 3.20
CA PRO A 29 -9.15 3.88 3.83
C PRO A 29 -10.32 3.20 4.55
N VAL A 30 -10.40 1.87 4.46
CA VAL A 30 -11.45 1.12 5.16
C VAL A 30 -11.40 1.40 6.68
N GLN A 31 -12.55 1.81 7.23
CA GLN A 31 -12.67 2.16 8.65
C GLN A 31 -12.74 0.89 9.49
N VAL A 32 -11.85 0.75 10.47
CA VAL A 32 -11.69 -0.47 11.27
C VAL A 32 -11.36 -0.14 12.72
N SER A 33 -11.82 -1.01 13.63
CA SER A 33 -11.53 -0.92 15.06
C SER A 33 -10.23 -1.64 15.46
N SER A 34 -9.80 -2.64 14.69
CA SER A 34 -8.55 -3.36 14.93
C SER A 34 -7.84 -3.72 13.61
N LYS A 35 -6.51 -3.73 13.65
CA LYS A 35 -5.64 -3.98 12.50
C LYS A 35 -4.56 -4.98 12.87
N SER A 36 -4.44 -6.05 12.08
CA SER A 36 -3.35 -7.02 12.19
C SER A 36 -2.71 -7.21 10.83
N CYS A 37 -1.83 -6.29 10.44
CA CYS A 37 -1.33 -6.15 9.08
C CYS A 37 0.20 -6.15 9.01
N ASN A 38 0.87 -6.88 9.90
CA ASN A 38 2.33 -6.83 9.99
C ASN A 38 2.98 -7.55 8.81
N ILE A 39 4.02 -6.93 8.24
CA ILE A 39 4.90 -7.52 7.24
C ILE A 39 6.32 -7.53 7.81
N GLU A 40 7.01 -8.65 7.65
CA GLU A 40 8.41 -8.80 8.02
C GLU A 40 9.24 -9.34 6.86
N ILE A 41 10.29 -8.60 6.50
CA ILE A 41 11.14 -8.95 5.35
C ILE A 41 12.58 -9.18 5.81
N GLU A 42 13.13 -10.35 5.50
CA GLU A 42 14.58 -10.52 5.46
C GLU A 42 15.14 -9.91 4.18
N CYS A 43 16.12 -9.01 4.29
CA CYS A 43 16.85 -8.52 3.14
C CYS A 43 18.26 -9.10 3.16
N VAL A 44 18.54 -10.02 2.23
CA VAL A 44 19.81 -10.73 2.17
C VAL A 44 20.57 -10.46 0.89
N GLY A 45 21.90 -10.41 0.99
CA GLY A 45 22.77 -10.27 -0.16
C GLY A 45 22.99 -11.60 -0.89
N SER A 46 23.94 -11.58 -1.81
CA SER A 46 24.17 -12.71 -2.72
C SER A 46 24.75 -13.94 -2.04
N THR A 47 25.36 -13.78 -0.87
CA THR A 47 25.93 -14.88 -0.07
C THR A 47 25.03 -15.28 1.10
N GLY A 48 23.83 -14.68 1.20
CA GLY A 48 22.86 -14.92 2.27
C GLY A 48 23.09 -14.09 3.53
N GLU A 49 24.10 -13.22 3.52
CA GLU A 49 24.37 -12.24 4.56
C GLU A 49 23.24 -11.23 4.68
N SER A 50 22.99 -10.73 5.89
CA SER A 50 21.97 -9.69 6.07
C SER A 50 22.47 -8.33 5.61
N LEU A 51 21.65 -7.64 4.81
CA LEU A 51 21.89 -6.25 4.45
C LEU A 51 21.31 -5.28 5.48
N LEU A 52 20.42 -5.74 6.37
CA LEU A 52 19.76 -4.88 7.37
C LEU A 52 20.65 -4.50 8.56
N ALA A 53 21.84 -5.11 8.67
CA ALA A 53 22.87 -4.70 9.63
C ALA A 53 23.67 -3.47 9.14
N ASP A 54 23.65 -3.16 7.84
CA ASP A 54 24.37 -2.03 7.26
C ASP A 54 23.49 -0.76 7.29
N LYS A 55 23.89 0.20 8.12
CA LYS A 55 23.18 1.49 8.22
C LYS A 55 23.08 2.24 6.88
N SER A 56 24.10 2.14 6.04
CA SER A 56 24.10 2.79 4.73
C SER A 56 23.07 2.19 3.77
N PHE A 57 22.68 0.92 3.99
CA PHE A 57 21.59 0.26 3.28
C PHE A 57 20.25 0.67 3.87
N THR A 58 20.12 0.66 5.20
CA THR A 58 18.84 0.91 5.88
C THR A 58 18.38 2.37 5.77
N ASP A 59 19.31 3.33 5.76
CA ASP A 59 19.02 4.75 5.56
C ASP A 59 18.39 5.04 4.17
N LYS A 60 18.51 4.10 3.23
CA LYS A 60 17.91 4.20 1.87
C LYS A 60 16.53 3.55 1.76
N ILE A 61 16.02 2.94 2.84
CA ILE A 61 14.74 2.25 2.81
C ILE A 61 13.61 3.25 2.87
N LYS A 62 12.69 3.17 1.91
CA LYS A 62 11.44 3.94 1.91
C LYS A 62 10.29 3.04 1.51
N ILE A 63 9.18 3.11 2.24
CA ILE A 63 7.99 2.30 1.98
C ILE A 63 6.84 3.24 1.66
N GLU A 64 6.13 2.97 0.58
CA GLU A 64 5.00 3.79 0.11
C GLU A 64 3.79 2.91 -0.19
N GLY A 65 2.61 3.36 0.25
CA GLY A 65 1.33 2.83 -0.23
C GLY A 65 1.01 3.42 -1.60
N GLU A 66 0.67 2.58 -2.58
CA GLU A 66 0.42 3.06 -3.94
C GLU A 66 -0.92 3.78 -4.06
N ASN A 67 -1.96 3.26 -3.40
CA ASN A 67 -3.31 3.84 -3.44
C ASN A 67 -3.41 5.07 -2.52
N SER A 68 -2.85 5.00 -1.31
CA SER A 68 -2.91 6.10 -0.35
C SER A 68 -1.90 7.22 -0.62
N HIS A 69 -0.87 6.94 -1.42
CA HIS A 69 0.31 7.80 -1.61
C HIS A 69 1.03 8.18 -0.30
N THR A 70 0.83 7.41 0.78
CA THR A 70 1.43 7.68 2.08
C THR A 70 2.79 7.01 2.24
N VAL A 71 3.66 7.64 3.03
CA VAL A 71 4.92 7.02 3.49
C VAL A 71 4.62 6.16 4.70
N ILE A 72 4.99 4.89 4.62
CA ILE A 72 4.75 3.92 5.67
C ILE A 72 5.97 3.84 6.58
N ALA A 73 5.74 4.06 7.88
CA ALA A 73 6.77 3.92 8.90
C ALA A 73 7.25 2.48 8.99
N HIS A 74 8.55 2.30 9.17
CA HIS A 74 9.18 1.00 9.31
C HIS A 74 10.20 1.00 10.44
N THR A 75 10.55 -0.19 10.90
CA THR A 75 11.58 -0.43 11.91
C THR A 75 12.40 -1.65 11.51
N ILE A 76 13.57 -1.80 12.11
CA ILE A 76 14.40 -3.01 11.95
C ILE A 76 14.47 -3.71 13.29
N ARG A 77 13.99 -4.95 13.35
CA ARG A 77 13.99 -5.77 14.56
C ARG A 77 14.36 -7.20 14.21
N ASN A 78 15.21 -7.83 15.04
CA ASN A 78 15.67 -9.21 14.82
C ASN A 78 16.14 -9.46 13.38
N ASN A 79 16.86 -8.49 12.82
CA ASN A 79 17.38 -8.56 11.47
C ASN A 79 16.30 -8.69 10.37
N ARG A 80 15.10 -8.14 10.62
CA ARG A 80 13.98 -8.05 9.69
C ARG A 80 13.53 -6.60 9.55
N LEU A 81 13.12 -6.23 8.34
CA LEU A 81 12.42 -4.98 8.06
C LEU A 81 10.95 -5.18 8.40
N CYS A 82 10.47 -4.47 9.43
CA CYS A 82 9.12 -4.59 9.97
C CYS A 82 8.30 -3.33 9.67
N PHE A 83 7.13 -3.51 9.08
CA PHE A 83 6.17 -2.44 8.81
C PHE A 83 4.74 -2.99 8.72
N LYS A 84 3.75 -2.12 8.60
CA LYS A 84 2.35 -2.51 8.43
C LYS A 84 1.92 -2.32 6.98
N ALA A 85 1.13 -3.27 6.45
CA ALA A 85 0.52 -3.12 5.16
C ALA A 85 -0.40 -1.89 5.15
N ASP A 86 -0.38 -1.16 4.04
CA ASP A 86 -1.34 -0.09 3.80
C ASP A 86 -2.75 -0.65 3.63
N LEU A 87 -3.77 0.12 3.95
CA LEU A 87 -5.14 -0.34 3.84
C LEU A 87 -5.66 -0.21 2.39
N PRO A 88 -6.54 -1.11 1.96
CA PRO A 88 -7.23 -0.95 0.69
C PRO A 88 -8.20 0.25 0.77
N ASP A 89 -8.53 0.80 -0.39
CA ASP A 89 -9.64 1.73 -0.51
C ASP A 89 -10.95 1.00 -0.17
N GLN A 90 -11.82 1.64 0.59
CA GLN A 90 -13.13 1.10 0.94
C GLN A 90 -14.00 0.77 -0.29
N ASN A 91 -13.86 1.56 -1.37
CA ASN A 91 -14.60 1.35 -2.60
C ASN A 91 -14.10 0.13 -3.40
N ASP A 92 -12.84 -0.26 -3.19
CA ASP A 92 -12.22 -1.44 -3.82
C ASP A 92 -12.48 -2.75 -3.05
N MET A 93 -13.14 -2.68 -1.89
CA MET A 93 -13.45 -3.84 -1.07
C MET A 93 -14.54 -4.70 -1.71
N LYS A 94 -14.29 -6.01 -1.81
CA LYS A 94 -15.27 -7.01 -2.26
C LYS A 94 -16.02 -7.58 -1.07
N TRP A 95 -17.25 -7.10 -0.88
CA TRP A 95 -18.12 -7.47 0.24
C TRP A 95 -18.89 -8.76 0.01
N SER A 96 -19.11 -9.51 1.09
CA SER A 96 -20.09 -10.60 1.13
C SER A 96 -21.52 -10.07 0.97
N LYS A 97 -22.47 -10.96 0.63
CA LYS A 97 -23.87 -10.60 0.38
C LYS A 97 -24.54 -9.92 1.58
N ASP A 98 -24.23 -10.39 2.79
CA ASP A 98 -24.73 -9.89 4.07
C ASP A 98 -23.86 -8.75 4.67
N LYS A 99 -22.80 -8.34 3.96
CA LYS A 99 -21.82 -7.33 4.38
C LYS A 99 -21.20 -7.64 5.76
N SER A 100 -21.00 -8.91 6.08
CA SER A 100 -20.29 -9.37 7.28
C SER A 100 -18.79 -9.48 7.06
N GLU A 101 -18.36 -9.77 5.83
CA GLU A 101 -16.95 -9.92 5.45
C GLU A 101 -16.64 -9.12 4.19
N ALA A 102 -15.37 -8.77 4.02
CA ALA A 102 -14.88 -8.27 2.75
C ALA A 102 -13.42 -8.67 2.51
N THR A 103 -13.02 -8.67 1.25
CA THR A 103 -11.60 -8.82 0.86
C THR A 103 -11.15 -7.60 0.08
N GLY A 104 -9.91 -7.19 0.30
CA GLY A 104 -9.30 -6.03 -0.34
C GLY A 104 -7.88 -6.32 -0.75
N ILE A 105 -7.40 -5.57 -1.74
CA ILE A 105 -6.02 -5.63 -2.18
C ILE A 105 -5.42 -4.25 -1.99
N SER A 106 -4.28 -4.18 -1.30
CA SER A 106 -3.46 -2.98 -1.21
C SER A 106 -2.13 -3.22 -1.90
N LYS A 107 -1.65 -2.22 -2.64
CA LYS A 107 -0.34 -2.28 -3.31
C LYS A 107 0.63 -1.37 -2.61
N MET A 108 1.86 -1.86 -2.45
CA MET A 108 2.92 -1.12 -1.79
C MET A 108 4.22 -1.25 -2.55
N THR A 109 5.05 -0.23 -2.46
CA THR A 109 6.42 -0.26 -2.97
C THR A 109 7.41 -0.09 -1.83
N VAL A 110 8.31 -1.06 -1.67
CA VAL A 110 9.50 -0.96 -0.81
C VAL A 110 10.69 -0.58 -1.68
N LYS A 111 11.26 0.60 -1.43
CA LYS A 111 12.44 1.13 -2.12
C LYS A 111 13.68 0.84 -1.29
N PHE A 112 14.71 0.30 -1.94
CA PHE A 112 16.06 0.12 -1.40
C PHE A 112 17.02 0.97 -2.25
N GLY A 113 17.01 2.28 -2.02
CA GLY A 113 17.67 3.25 -2.92
C GLY A 113 17.06 3.23 -4.32
N LYS A 114 17.83 2.77 -5.32
CA LYS A 114 17.37 2.69 -6.73
C LYS A 114 16.53 1.43 -7.03
N GLN A 115 16.59 0.42 -6.17
CA GLN A 115 15.83 -0.82 -6.35
C GLN A 115 14.43 -0.69 -5.76
N LYS A 116 13.45 -1.36 -6.37
CA LYS A 116 12.05 -1.33 -5.93
C LYS A 116 11.50 -2.75 -5.86
N ALA A 117 10.88 -3.10 -4.75
CA ALA A 117 10.07 -4.31 -4.58
C ALA A 117 8.60 -3.90 -4.49
N SER A 118 7.81 -4.33 -5.46
CA SER A 118 6.35 -4.14 -5.46
C SER A 118 5.68 -5.31 -4.75
N LEU A 119 4.86 -4.99 -3.75
CA LEU A 119 4.13 -5.93 -2.93
C LEU A 119 2.65 -5.77 -3.22
N LYS A 120 1.94 -6.89 -3.33
CA LYS A 120 0.49 -6.93 -3.39
C LYS A 120 -0.02 -7.64 -2.14
N CYS A 121 -0.63 -6.87 -1.26
CA CYS A 121 -1.12 -7.29 0.04
C CYS A 121 -2.60 -7.66 -0.09
N PHE A 122 -2.96 -8.86 0.36
CA PHE A 122 -4.34 -9.33 0.39
C PHE A 122 -4.86 -9.26 1.82
N LEU A 123 -5.93 -8.50 2.01
CA LEU A 123 -6.49 -8.23 3.32
C LEU A 123 -7.91 -8.80 3.43
N LYS A 124 -8.24 -9.33 4.60
CA LYS A 124 -9.60 -9.76 4.97
C LYS A 124 -10.15 -8.84 6.05
N TYR A 125 -11.35 -8.34 5.83
CA TYR A 125 -12.14 -7.58 6.78
C TYR A 125 -13.26 -8.45 7.33
N ILE A 126 -13.52 -8.33 8.63
CA ILE A 126 -14.66 -8.97 9.33
C ILE A 126 -15.36 -7.89 10.17
N ALA A 127 -16.67 -7.76 9.99
CA ALA A 127 -17.49 -6.83 10.75
C ALA A 127 -17.67 -7.30 12.20
N ASN A 128 -17.65 -6.37 13.15
CA ASN A 128 -18.01 -6.68 14.55
C ASN A 128 -19.50 -7.03 14.67
N ARG A 129 -20.35 -6.39 13.86
CA ARG A 129 -21.80 -6.63 13.75
C ARG A 129 -22.26 -6.45 12.30
N PRO A 130 -22.81 -7.49 11.65
CA PRO A 130 -23.39 -7.36 10.31
C PRO A 130 -24.75 -6.63 10.31
N PRO A 131 -25.09 -5.88 9.25
CA PRO A 131 -24.20 -5.45 8.16
C PRO A 131 -23.18 -4.42 8.67
N ALA A 132 -21.98 -4.40 8.06
CA ALA A 132 -20.93 -3.45 8.42
C ALA A 132 -21.42 -2.00 8.32
N THR A 133 -21.50 -1.32 9.47
CA THR A 133 -21.92 0.08 9.61
C THR A 133 -20.83 0.95 10.22
N ALA A 134 -20.06 0.41 11.18
CA ALA A 134 -18.83 0.97 11.71
C ALA A 134 -18.01 -0.11 12.45
N GLY A 135 -16.70 0.07 12.54
CA GLY A 135 -15.80 -0.85 13.26
C GLY A 135 -15.39 -2.06 12.45
N GLY A 136 -15.08 -3.19 13.10
CA GLY A 136 -14.57 -4.40 12.45
C GLY A 136 -13.06 -4.59 12.63
N SER A 137 -12.58 -5.76 12.21
CA SER A 137 -11.18 -6.13 12.21
C SER A 137 -10.70 -6.35 10.79
N ILE A 138 -9.51 -5.85 10.46
CA ILE A 138 -8.82 -6.18 9.22
C ILE A 138 -7.50 -6.89 9.50
N SER A 139 -7.27 -7.98 8.79
CA SER A 139 -6.04 -8.77 8.84
C SER A 139 -5.40 -8.84 7.46
N LEU A 140 -4.07 -8.79 7.43
CA LEU A 140 -3.29 -9.19 6.28
C LEU A 140 -3.24 -10.72 6.23
N GLU A 141 -3.70 -11.30 5.13
CA GLU A 141 -3.75 -12.74 4.94
C GLU A 141 -2.55 -13.23 4.12
N GLU A 142 -2.18 -12.51 3.06
CA GLU A 142 -1.13 -12.92 2.13
C GLU A 142 -0.42 -11.71 1.54
N VAL A 143 0.85 -11.88 1.16
CA VAL A 143 1.62 -10.93 0.35
C VAL A 143 2.14 -11.65 -0.89
N GLU A 144 1.86 -11.11 -2.06
CA GLU A 144 2.47 -11.53 -3.32
C GLU A 144 3.66 -10.63 -3.65
N TYR A 145 4.81 -11.25 -3.95
CA TYR A 145 6.04 -10.60 -4.40
C TYR A 145 6.70 -11.45 -5.48
N LYS A 146 7.00 -10.85 -6.64
CA LYS A 146 7.60 -11.52 -7.82
C LYS A 146 6.86 -12.82 -8.22
N GLY A 147 5.52 -12.82 -8.15
CA GLY A 147 4.69 -13.98 -8.52
C GLY A 147 4.69 -15.11 -7.48
N MET A 148 5.37 -14.93 -6.34
CA MET A 148 5.30 -15.85 -5.21
C MET A 148 4.38 -15.29 -4.13
N THR A 149 3.54 -16.14 -3.57
CA THR A 149 2.62 -15.80 -2.48
C THR A 149 3.14 -16.30 -1.14
N TYR A 150 3.21 -15.39 -0.18
CA TYR A 150 3.58 -15.66 1.20
C TYR A 150 2.36 -15.50 2.10
N LYS A 151 2.03 -16.54 2.85
CA LYS A 151 0.85 -16.54 3.71
C LYS A 151 1.18 -16.07 5.11
N ARG A 152 0.19 -15.49 5.76
CA ARG A 152 0.24 -15.08 7.16
C ARG A 152 0.53 -16.28 8.05
N SER A 153 1.44 -16.10 8.98
CA SER A 153 1.74 -17.05 10.06
C SER A 153 1.84 -16.27 11.36
N GLY A 154 0.99 -16.62 12.34
CA GLY A 154 0.87 -15.83 13.57
C GLY A 154 0.30 -14.43 13.30
N ASP A 155 1.06 -13.39 13.63
CA ASP A 155 0.64 -11.99 13.53
C ASP A 155 1.17 -11.25 12.28
N SER A 156 2.00 -11.91 11.46
CA SER A 156 2.66 -11.29 10.31
C SER A 156 2.66 -12.16 9.06
N VAL A 157 2.95 -11.53 7.91
CA VAL A 157 3.41 -12.21 6.70
C VAL A 157 4.93 -12.02 6.62
N THR A 158 5.66 -13.13 6.56
CA THR A 158 7.12 -13.12 6.60
C THR A 158 7.71 -13.71 5.33
N PHE A 159 8.67 -13.02 4.74
CA PHE A 159 9.37 -13.51 3.55
C PHE A 159 10.78 -12.95 3.39
N ARG A 160 11.51 -13.47 2.40
CA ARG A 160 12.89 -13.07 2.09
C ARG A 160 12.96 -12.37 0.74
N ILE A 161 13.71 -11.28 0.70
CA ILE A 161 14.16 -10.60 -0.51
C ILE A 161 15.66 -10.81 -0.63
N GLN A 162 16.09 -11.38 -1.76
CA GLN A 162 17.50 -11.61 -2.06
C GLN A 162 18.01 -10.64 -3.12
N PHE A 163 19.17 -10.04 -2.85
CA PHE A 163 19.90 -9.18 -3.77
C PHE A 163 21.03 -9.97 -4.43
N ASN A 164 21.25 -9.75 -5.72
CA ASN A 164 22.38 -10.35 -6.42
C ASN A 164 23.71 -9.62 -6.11
N ARG A 165 24.82 -10.13 -6.67
CA ARG A 165 26.18 -9.57 -6.47
C ARG A 165 26.32 -8.10 -6.88
N ASN A 166 25.43 -7.60 -7.73
CA ASN A 166 25.41 -6.22 -8.20
C ASN A 166 24.47 -5.32 -7.38
N GLY A 167 23.93 -5.83 -6.27
CA GLY A 167 22.97 -5.11 -5.43
C GLY A 167 21.61 -4.89 -6.09
N LYS A 168 21.23 -5.72 -7.08
CA LYS A 168 19.92 -5.68 -7.74
C LYS A 168 18.98 -6.75 -7.17
N LEU A 169 17.69 -6.44 -7.13
CA LEU A 169 16.61 -7.32 -6.68
C LEU A 169 16.29 -8.44 -7.66
#